data_AF-A0A7S2ST04-F1
#
_entry.id   AF-A0A7S2ST04-F1
#
_cell.length_a   1.000
_cell.length_b   1.000
_cell.length_c   1.000
_cell.angle_alpha   90.00
_cell.angle_beta   90.00
_cell.angle_gamma   90.00
#
_symmetry.space_group_name_H-M   'P 1'
#
loop_
_entity.id
_entity.type
_entity.pdbx_description
1 polymer ?
#
loop_
_entity_poly.entity_id
_entity_poly.type
_entity_poly.pdbx_seq_one_letter_code
_entity_poly.pdbx_strand_id
1 'polypeptide(L)'
;AGDIPVSSHTPLGVVRRVALDLISALLCLGHQGIIHADIKPENVLLSTDPEPPATEASFGQLMSPPFRVKLADFGNAIHRAEAPLYHATFEIQTLAYRAPEVLFGL
;
A
#
# COMPACT_ATOMS: atom_id res chain seq x y z
N ALA A 1 -30.07 -9.35 -26.54
CA ALA A 1 -29.91 -8.93 -25.14
C ALA A 1 -28.43 -9.09 -24.82
N GLY A 2 -27.69 -7.99 -24.82
CA GLY A 2 -26.26 -8.01 -24.55
C GLY A 2 -26.05 -8.03 -23.04
N ASP A 3 -25.33 -9.03 -22.55
CA ASP A 3 -24.94 -9.11 -21.16
C ASP A 3 -24.10 -7.87 -20.79
N ILE A 4 -24.59 -7.11 -19.81
CA ILE A 4 -23.83 -6.05 -19.17
C ILE A 4 -22.66 -6.76 -18.44
N PRO A 5 -21.39 -6.39 -18.67
CA PRO A 5 -20.29 -7.00 -17.94
C PRO A 5 -20.48 -6.69 -16.46
N VAL A 6 -20.71 -7.73 -15.67
CA VAL A 6 -20.77 -7.65 -14.21
C VAL A 6 -19.43 -7.06 -13.77
N SER A 7 -19.46 -5.85 -13.21
CA SER A 7 -18.25 -5.19 -12.72
C SER A 7 -17.61 -6.09 -11.67
N SER A 8 -16.45 -6.68 -12.01
CA SER A 8 -15.68 -7.58 -11.15
C SER A 8 -14.99 -6.79 -10.06
N HIS A 9 -15.76 -6.27 -9.11
CA HIS A 9 -15.23 -5.57 -7.96
C HIS A 9 -14.41 -6.52 -7.09
N THR A 10 -13.27 -6.02 -6.60
CA THR A 10 -12.43 -6.76 -5.66
C THR A 10 -13.23 -7.08 -4.39
N PRO A 11 -13.27 -8.35 -3.93
CA PRO A 11 -14.02 -8.70 -2.73
C PRO A 11 -13.57 -7.91 -1.50
N LEU A 12 -14.51 -7.51 -0.63
CA LEU A 12 -14.20 -6.69 0.55
C LEU A 12 -13.16 -7.34 1.49
N GLY A 13 -13.15 -8.66 1.60
CA GLY A 13 -12.15 -9.38 2.40
C GLY A 13 -10.72 -9.22 1.87
N VAL A 14 -10.57 -9.16 0.54
CA VAL A 14 -9.30 -8.90 -0.15
C VAL A 14 -8.86 -7.46 0.11
N VAL A 15 -9.76 -6.49 -0.08
CA VAL A 15 -9.48 -5.06 0.20
C VAL A 15 -9.04 -4.85 1.64
N ARG A 16 -9.75 -5.46 2.60
CA ARG A 16 -9.41 -5.36 4.04
C ARG A 16 -8.01 -5.90 4.32
N ARG A 17 -7.65 -7.06 3.77
CA ARG A 17 -6.33 -7.67 3.96
C ARG A 17 -5.22 -6.78 3.41
N VAL A 18 -5.38 -6.29 2.18
CA VAL A 18 -4.42 -5.38 1.53
C VAL A 18 -4.25 -4.10 2.36
N ALA A 19 -5.35 -3.49 2.79
CA ALA A 19 -5.31 -2.26 3.60
C ALA A 19 -4.58 -2.47 4.93
N LEU A 20 -4.85 -3.57 5.64
CA LEU A 20 -4.21 -3.86 6.93
C LEU A 20 -2.69 -4.05 6.79
N ASP A 21 -2.25 -4.83 5.81
CA ASP A 21 -0.84 -5.07 5.58
C ASP A 21 -0.12 -3.79 5.12
N LEU A 22 -0.74 -2.99 4.23
CA LEU A 22 -0.18 -1.71 3.81
C LEU A 22 -0.08 -0.71 4.97
N ILE A 23 -1.14 -0.55 5.77
CA ILE A 23 -1.10 0.35 6.94
C ILE A 23 0.00 -0.09 7.91
N SER A 24 0.16 -1.40 8.13
CA SER A 24 1.22 -1.93 8.99
C SER A 24 2.62 -1.57 8.46
N ALA A 25 2.84 -1.71 7.14
CA ALA A 25 4.09 -1.30 6.50
C ALA A 25 4.32 0.21 6.64
N LEU A 26 3.31 1.04 6.37
CA LEU A 26 3.41 2.50 6.45
C LEU A 26 3.66 2.99 7.88
N LEU A 27 3.07 2.34 8.89
CA LEU A 27 3.35 2.65 10.29
C LEU A 27 4.82 2.38 10.64
N CYS A 28 5.37 1.26 10.16
CA CYS A 28 6.79 0.93 10.32
C CYS A 28 7.68 2.01 9.68
N LEU A 29 7.41 2.39 8.43
CA LEU A 29 8.16 3.46 7.74
C LEU A 29 8.06 4.80 8.48
N GLY A 30 6.86 5.14 8.96
CA GLY A 30 6.62 6.34 9.76
C GLY A 30 7.47 6.39 11.03
N HIS A 31 7.61 5.28 11.75
CA HIS A 31 8.49 5.19 12.92
C HIS A 31 9.97 5.34 12.58
N GLN A 32 10.39 5.01 11.35
CA GLN A 32 11.75 5.22 10.86
C GLN A 32 11.94 6.60 10.21
N GLY A 33 10.91 7.45 10.17
CA GLY A 33 10.97 8.74 9.49
C GLY A 33 11.08 8.64 7.97
N ILE A 34 10.68 7.51 7.37
CA ILE A 34 10.77 7.27 5.92
C ILE A 34 9.42 7.57 5.27
N ILE A 35 9.46 8.31 4.16
CA ILE A 35 8.34 8.52 3.26
C ILE A 35 8.63 7.73 1.99
N HIS A 36 7.76 6.79 1.59
CA HIS A 36 7.97 6.00 0.38
C HIS A 36 7.80 6.81 -0.91
N ALA A 37 6.87 7.75 -0.91
CA ALA A 37 6.55 8.69 -1.99
C ALA A 37 6.12 8.09 -3.36
N ASP A 38 6.00 6.77 -3.52
CA ASP A 38 5.54 6.15 -4.77
C ASP A 38 4.67 4.91 -4.51
N ILE A 39 3.66 5.06 -3.65
CA ILE A 39 2.72 3.99 -3.33
C ILE A 39 1.69 3.88 -4.45
N LYS A 40 1.67 2.72 -5.11
CA LYS A 40 0.78 2.38 -6.23
C LYS A 40 0.67 0.86 -6.37
N PRO A 41 -0.38 0.32 -7.00
CA PRO A 41 -0.60 -1.13 -7.12
C PRO A 41 0.62 -1.91 -7.64
N GLU A 42 1.39 -1.33 -8.56
CA GLU A 42 2.58 -1.92 -9.15
C GLU A 42 3.69 -2.21 -8.11
N ASN A 43 3.72 -1.41 -7.04
CA ASN A 43 4.70 -1.49 -5.95
C ASN A 43 4.18 -2.29 -4.73
N VAL A 44 3.01 -2.93 -4.88
CA VAL A 44 2.33 -3.69 -3.82
C VAL A 44 2.35 -5.16 -4.20
N LEU A 45 3.31 -5.90 -3.63
CA LEU A 45 3.57 -7.28 -3.99
C LEU A 45 2.74 -8.25 -3.14
N LEU A 46 2.24 -9.31 -3.76
CA LEU A 46 1.59 -10.42 -3.06
C LEU A 46 2.63 -11.47 -2.70
N SER A 47 2.62 -11.91 -1.44
CA SER A 47 3.39 -13.06 -0.96
C SER A 47 2.43 -14.16 -0.53
N THR A 48 2.74 -15.39 -0.90
CA THR A 48 2.04 -16.61 -0.46
C THR A 48 2.85 -17.35 0.61
N ASP A 49 3.81 -16.69 1.26
CA ASP A 49 4.58 -17.27 2.35
C ASP A 49 3.60 -17.82 3.40
N PRO A 50 3.81 -19.04 3.92
CA PRO A 50 2.91 -19.60 4.92
C PRO A 50 2.91 -18.68 6.14
N GLU A 51 1.72 -18.26 6.59
CA GLU A 51 1.65 -17.56 7.87
C GLU A 51 2.20 -18.45 8.97
N PRO A 52 2.96 -17.89 9.93
CA PRO A 52 3.41 -18.66 11.08
C PRO A 52 2.19 -19.33 11.73
N PRO A 53 2.33 -20.58 12.20
CA PRO A 53 1.23 -21.30 12.81
C PRO A 53 0.66 -20.43 13.91
N ALA A 54 -0.61 -20.05 13.76
CA ALA A 54 -1.27 -19.16 14.69
C ALA A 54 -1.30 -19.84 16.06
N THR A 55 -0.42 -19.38 16.96
CA THR A 55 -0.65 -19.53 18.39
C THR A 55 -1.90 -18.71 18.68
N GLU A 56 -3.05 -19.38 18.65
CA GLU A 56 -4.40 -18.82 18.75
C GLU A 56 -4.88 -18.06 17.50
N ALA A 57 -5.23 -18.80 16.45
CA ALA A 57 -5.96 -18.24 15.30
C ALA A 57 -7.28 -17.62 15.79
N SER A 58 -7.35 -16.29 15.80
CA SER A 58 -8.59 -15.59 16.03
C SER A 58 -9.59 -15.94 14.90
N PHE A 59 -10.88 -15.99 15.19
CA PHE A 59 -11.93 -16.37 14.22
C PHE A 59 -11.86 -15.60 12.88
N GLY A 60 -11.31 -14.38 12.88
CA GLY A 60 -11.07 -13.56 11.68
C GLY A 60 -9.96 -14.06 10.75
N GLN A 61 -8.98 -14.83 11.25
CA GLN A 61 -7.83 -15.30 10.48
C GLN A 61 -8.19 -16.48 9.55
N LEU A 62 -9.12 -17.35 9.98
CA LEU A 62 -9.65 -18.43 9.13
C LEU A 62 -10.44 -17.96 7.91
N MET A 63 -10.96 -16.72 7.93
CA MET A 63 -11.71 -16.13 6.81
C MET A 63 -10.88 -15.14 5.99
N SER A 64 -9.58 -15.01 6.28
CA SER A 64 -8.70 -14.10 5.57
C SER A 64 -8.17 -14.74 4.28
N PRO A 65 -7.98 -13.96 3.20
CA PRO A 65 -7.35 -14.46 1.98
C PRO A 65 -5.95 -15.05 2.27
N PRO A 66 -5.52 -16.13 1.59
CA PRO A 66 -4.29 -16.86 1.89
C PRO A 66 -3.04 -16.18 1.29
N PHE A 67 -2.91 -14.86 1.45
CA PHE A 67 -1.75 -14.10 1.00
C PHE A 67 -1.42 -12.95 1.96
N ARG A 68 -0.19 -12.47 1.92
CA ARG A 68 0.27 -11.20 2.50
C ARG A 68 0.57 -10.19 1.43
N VAL A 69 0.57 -8.93 1.81
CA VAL A 69 1.08 -7.84 1.00
C VAL A 69 2.43 -7.36 1.52
N LYS A 70 3.36 -7.07 0.62
CA LYS A 70 4.65 -6.44 0.90
C LYS A 70 4.80 -5.20 0.02
N LEU A 71 5.16 -4.08 0.63
CA LEU A 71 5.46 -2.85 -0.09
C LEU A 71 6.89 -2.91 -0.65
N ALA A 72 7.08 -2.54 -1.92
CA ALA A 72 8.34 -2.62 -2.63
C ALA A 72 8.66 -1.30 -3.35
N ASP A 73 9.86 -1.21 -3.92
CA ASP A 73 10.38 -0.07 -4.69
C ASP A 73 10.59 1.23 -3.88
N PHE A 74 11.65 1.22 -3.07
CA PHE A 74 12.08 2.37 -2.27
C PHE A 74 12.96 3.37 -3.07
N GLY A 75 13.00 3.29 -4.40
CA GLY A 75 13.86 4.16 -5.21
C GLY A 75 13.52 5.65 -5.10
N ASN A 76 12.25 5.96 -4.81
CA ASN A 76 11.76 7.33 -4.56
C ASN A 76 11.55 7.62 -3.07
N ALA A 77 11.96 6.71 -2.17
CA ALA A 77 11.78 6.93 -0.75
C ALA A 77 12.75 8.00 -0.25
N ILE A 78 12.25 8.87 0.64
CA ILE A 78 13.00 9.98 1.20
C ILE A 78 12.89 9.99 2.73
N HIS A 79 13.93 10.51 3.39
CA HIS A 79 13.81 10.76 4.82
C HIS A 79 12.96 12.00 5.06
N ARG A 80 12.12 12.00 6.10
CA ARG A 80 11.21 13.11 6.41
C ARG A 80 11.94 14.45 6.60
N ALA A 81 13.18 14.43 7.08
CA ALA A 81 14.00 15.64 7.21
C ALA A 81 14.42 16.23 5.85
N GLU A 82 14.46 15.42 4.80
CA GLU A 82 14.85 15.82 3.44
C GLU A 82 13.64 16.26 2.62
N ALA A 83 12.42 16.03 3.09
CA ALA A 83 11.18 16.39 2.40
C ALA A 83 11.20 17.81 1.78
N PRO A 84 11.66 18.88 2.48
CA PRO A 84 11.70 20.22 1.91
C PRO A 84 12.53 20.35 0.62
N LEU A 85 13.57 19.53 0.45
CA LEU A 85 14.43 19.54 -0.75
C LEU A 85 13.68 19.07 -2.00
N TYR A 86 12.65 18.23 -1.82
CA TYR A 86 11.92 17.62 -2.92
C TYR A 86 10.61 18.34 -3.25
N HIS A 87 10.15 19.28 -2.41
CA HIS A 87 9.04 20.17 -2.74
C HIS A 87 9.35 21.07 -3.95
N ALA A 88 10.61 21.21 -4.36
CA ALA A 88 10.97 22.08 -5.48
C ALA A 88 10.64 21.49 -6.86
N THR A 89 10.57 20.14 -7.00
CA THR A 89 10.40 19.48 -8.30
C THR A 89 9.01 18.86 -8.48
N PHE A 90 8.26 18.62 -7.40
CA PHE A 90 6.91 18.01 -7.42
C PHE A 90 6.77 16.70 -8.22
N GLU A 91 7.88 16.03 -8.56
CA GLU A 91 7.90 14.84 -9.42
C GLU A 91 8.00 13.51 -8.65
N ILE A 92 7.89 13.55 -7.32
CA ILE A 92 8.20 12.39 -6.47
C ILE A 92 7.13 11.28 -6.56
N GLN A 93 5.88 11.63 -6.86
CA GLN A 93 4.74 10.70 -6.88
C GLN A 93 4.25 10.40 -8.30
N THR A 94 3.91 9.13 -8.59
CA THR A 94 3.16 8.76 -9.80
C THR A 94 1.83 9.53 -9.88
N LEU A 95 1.55 10.17 -11.02
CA LEU A 95 0.48 11.18 -11.17
C LEU A 95 -0.91 10.74 -10.66
N ALA A 96 -1.35 9.52 -10.99
CA ALA A 96 -2.68 9.02 -10.60
C ALA A 96 -2.84 8.72 -9.10
N TYR A 97 -1.72 8.56 -8.39
CA TYR A 97 -1.66 8.24 -6.96
C TYR A 97 -1.07 9.40 -6.14
N ARG A 98 -0.88 10.55 -6.78
CA ARG A 98 -0.28 11.74 -6.20
C ARG A 98 -1.24 12.39 -5.21
N ALA A 99 -0.72 12.75 -4.04
CA ALA A 99 -1.47 13.48 -3.04
C ALA A 99 -1.74 14.92 -3.51
N PRO A 100 -2.89 15.52 -3.15
CA PRO A 100 -3.27 16.85 -3.64
C PRO A 100 -2.24 17.93 -3.26
N GLU A 101 -1.67 17.89 -2.06
CA GLU A 101 -0.63 18.83 -1.63
C GLU A 101 0.62 18.77 -2.52
N VAL A 102 0.98 17.58 -3.03
CA VAL A 102 2.12 17.42 -3.97
C VAL A 102 1.72 17.86 -5.37
N LEU A 103 0.47 17.64 -5.78
CA LEU A 103 -0.05 18.09 -7.07
C LEU A 103 -0.14 19.63 -7.16
N PHE A 104 -0.54 20.27 -6.06
CA PHE A 104 -0.73 21.72 -5.98
C PHE A 104 0.46 22.48 -5.40
N GLY A 105 1.45 21.76 -4.88
CA GLY A 105 2.65 22.31 -4.29
C GLY A 105 2.44 23.12 -3.02
N LEU A 106 1.61 22.58 -2.12
CA LEU A 106 1.22 23.17 -0.84
C LEU A 106 2.10 22.69 0.33
#